data_AF-A0AAW9EDJ8-F1
#
_entry.id   AF-A0AAW9EDJ8-F1
#
_cell.length_a   1.000
_cell.length_b   1.000
_cell.length_c   1.000
_cell.angle_alpha   90.00
_cell.angle_beta   90.00
_cell.angle_gamma   90.00
#
_symmetry.space_group_name_H-M   'P 1'
#
loop_
_entity.id
_entity.type
_entity.pdbx_description
1 polymer ?
#
loop_
_entity_poly.entity_id
_entity_poly.type
_entity_poly.pdbx_seq_one_letter_code
_entity_poly.pdbx_strand_id
1 'polypeptide(L)'
;ALVLSNLHKTDRIVCRAKQLRHCNVWYCIHGIYSQSYLGNKSGFSYWLKKKKIQRVYKDKNLVCVSNAVKDDLIHAIGVDAQQLKTIYNPFNIMEIQHKASQPNPFAGKAYILHVGRFHEV
;
A
#
# COMPACT_ATOMS: atom_id res chain seq x y z
N ALA A 1 15.35 6.84 16.47
CA ALA A 1 14.14 7.50 15.91
C ALA A 1 13.31 6.49 15.10
N LEU A 2 11.99 6.69 15.05
CA LEU A 2 11.08 5.96 14.15
C LEU A 2 11.08 6.66 12.78
N VAL A 3 11.15 5.88 11.70
CA VAL A 3 11.13 6.39 10.32
C VAL A 3 10.12 5.58 9.51
N LEU A 4 9.18 6.26 8.86
CA LEU A 4 8.15 5.64 8.01
C LEU A 4 8.41 6.00 6.55
N SER A 5 8.61 5.01 5.70
CA SER A 5 8.75 5.18 4.24
C SER A 5 7.43 4.82 3.56
N ASN A 6 6.74 5.81 2.99
CA ASN A 6 5.37 5.66 2.48
C ASN A 6 5.27 5.47 0.96
N LEU A 7 6.40 5.45 0.23
CA LEU A 7 6.40 5.46 -1.24
C LEU A 7 7.36 4.43 -1.81
N HIS A 8 6.83 3.55 -2.65
CA HIS A 8 7.59 2.48 -3.31
C HIS A 8 8.89 2.95 -4.00
N LYS A 9 8.85 4.11 -4.67
CA LYS A 9 10.05 4.66 -5.34
C LYS A 9 11.12 5.08 -4.32
N THR A 10 10.68 5.69 -3.22
CA THR A 10 11.53 6.16 -2.12
C THR A 10 12.09 5.00 -1.30
N ASP A 11 11.34 3.90 -1.15
CA ASP A 11 11.79 2.70 -0.44
C ASP A 11 13.13 2.16 -0.97
N ARG A 12 13.36 2.28 -2.30
CA ARG A 12 14.62 1.88 -2.94
C ARG A 12 15.83 2.69 -2.48
N ILE A 13 15.61 3.94 -2.09
CA ILE A 13 16.63 4.85 -1.58
C ILE A 13 16.79 4.62 -0.08
N VAL A 14 15.68 4.61 0.66
CA VAL A 14 15.65 4.39 2.12
C VAL A 14 16.33 3.09 2.51
N CYS A 15 16.11 2.00 1.77
CA CYS A 15 16.74 0.70 2.07
C CYS A 15 18.26 0.68 1.89
N ARG A 16 18.83 1.68 1.21
CA ARG A 16 20.27 1.83 0.97
C ARG A 16 20.89 2.97 1.80
N ALA A 17 20.08 3.77 2.47
CA ALA A 17 20.56 4.92 3.24
C ALA A 17 21.35 4.45 4.47
N LYS A 18 22.65 4.77 4.51
CA LYS A 18 23.54 4.35 5.61
C LYS A 18 23.16 5.00 6.94
N GLN A 19 22.72 6.25 6.91
CA GLN A 19 22.33 7.02 8.10
C GLN A 19 21.12 6.41 8.82
N LEU A 20 20.26 5.68 8.10
CA LEU A 20 19.04 5.09 8.65
C LEU A 20 19.25 3.67 9.20
N ARG A 21 20.47 3.11 9.12
CA ARG A 21 20.77 1.74 9.58
C ARG A 21 20.51 1.53 11.07
N HIS A 22 20.68 2.57 11.88
CA HIS A 22 20.45 2.54 13.33
C HIS A 22 19.05 3.03 13.73
N CYS A 23 18.18 3.33 12.76
CA CYS A 23 16.82 3.77 13.01
C CYS A 23 15.83 2.59 12.99
N ASN A 24 14.69 2.75 13.66
CA ASN A 24 13.57 1.83 13.51
C ASN A 24 12.79 2.20 12.26
N VAL A 25 13.15 1.61 11.12
CA VAL A 25 12.56 1.93 9.80
C VAL A 25 11.42 0.97 9.48
N TRP A 26 10.26 1.52 9.12
CA TRP A 26 9.10 0.77 8.62
C TRP A 26 8.75 1.25 7.21
N TYR A 27 8.39 0.30 6.35
CA TYR A 27 7.93 0.57 4.99
C TYR A 27 6.43 0.36 4.91
N CYS A 28 5.70 1.41 4.56
CA CYS A 28 4.26 1.43 4.48
C CYS A 28 3.82 1.09 3.05
N ILE A 29 3.10 -0.03 2.91
CA ILE A 29 2.67 -0.59 1.63
C ILE A 29 1.17 -0.33 1.47
N HIS A 30 0.82 0.49 0.49
CA HIS A 30 -0.53 1.02 0.29
C HIS A 30 -1.33 0.32 -0.82
N GLY A 31 -0.74 -0.61 -1.57
CA GLY A 31 -1.40 -1.20 -2.72
C GLY A 31 -0.88 -2.57 -3.12
N ILE A 32 -1.63 -3.23 -3.99
CA ILE A 32 -1.35 -4.56 -4.53
C ILE A 32 -0.22 -4.45 -5.56
N TYR A 33 0.96 -4.94 -5.22
CA TYR A 33 2.15 -4.82 -6.05
C TYR A 33 2.15 -5.77 -7.23
N SER A 34 1.54 -6.95 -7.11
CA SER A 34 1.41 -7.87 -8.24
C SER A 34 0.64 -7.22 -9.38
N GLN A 35 -0.52 -6.64 -9.09
CA GLN A 35 -1.32 -5.92 -10.08
C GLN A 35 -0.62 -4.64 -10.56
N SER A 36 -0.18 -3.77 -9.65
CA SER A 36 0.33 -2.44 -10.01
C SER A 36 1.67 -2.47 -10.76
N TYR A 37 2.54 -3.44 -10.48
CA TYR A 37 3.92 -3.46 -11.01
C TYR A 37 4.25 -4.67 -11.88
N LEU A 38 3.48 -5.75 -11.77
CA LEU A 38 3.71 -6.97 -12.55
C LEU A 38 2.60 -7.25 -13.57
N GLY A 39 1.41 -6.64 -13.45
CA GLY A 39 0.25 -6.90 -14.32
C GLY A 39 0.54 -6.74 -15.82
N ASN A 40 1.38 -5.78 -16.18
CA ASN A 40 1.74 -5.51 -17.59
C ASN A 40 3.09 -6.13 -18.01
N LYS A 41 3.60 -7.12 -17.27
CA LYS A 41 4.92 -7.72 -17.52
C LYS A 41 4.81 -9.22 -17.73
N SER A 42 5.60 -9.74 -18.68
CA SER A 42 5.70 -11.17 -18.96
C SER A 42 7.16 -11.66 -18.95
N GLY A 43 7.32 -12.98 -18.78
CA GLY A 43 8.59 -13.69 -18.87
C GLY A 43 9.70 -13.14 -17.98
N PHE A 44 10.86 -12.86 -18.59
CA PHE A 44 12.05 -12.40 -17.88
C PHE A 44 11.87 -11.02 -17.21
N SER A 45 11.12 -10.12 -17.85
CA SER A 45 10.86 -8.78 -17.32
C SER A 45 10.03 -8.82 -16.03
N TYR A 46 9.08 -9.76 -15.96
CA TYR A 46 8.29 -10.07 -14.77
C TYR A 46 9.21 -10.58 -13.66
N TRP A 47 10.03 -11.60 -13.95
CA TRP A 47 10.93 -12.21 -12.98
C TRP A 47 11.91 -11.19 -12.39
N LEU A 48 12.56 -10.37 -13.24
CA LEU A 48 13.46 -9.31 -12.80
C LEU A 48 12.78 -8.30 -11.89
N LYS A 49 11.55 -7.87 -12.23
CA LYS A 49 10.81 -6.89 -11.43
C LYS A 49 10.38 -7.48 -10.10
N LYS A 50 9.87 -8.72 -10.09
CA LYS A 50 9.53 -9.47 -8.87
C LYS A 50 10.76 -9.59 -7.95
N LYS A 51 11.90 -10.03 -8.48
CA LYS A 51 13.17 -10.11 -7.71
C LYS A 51 13.63 -8.76 -7.18
N LYS A 52 13.47 -7.67 -7.94
CA LYS A 52 13.78 -6.32 -7.45
C LYS A 52 12.91 -5.92 -6.26
N ILE A 53 11.60 -6.20 -6.32
CA ILE A 53 10.68 -5.93 -5.21
C ILE A 53 11.08 -6.77 -3.99
N GLN A 54 11.28 -8.07 -4.15
CA GLN A 54 11.75 -8.96 -3.08
C GLN A 54 12.99 -8.42 -2.38
N ARG A 55 14.01 -7.98 -3.14
CA ARG A 55 15.26 -7.43 -2.56
C ARG A 55 15.07 -6.12 -1.79
N VAL A 56 14.09 -5.29 -2.15
CA VAL A 56 13.85 -4.01 -1.44
C VAL A 56 13.30 -4.27 -0.04
N TYR A 57 12.41 -5.26 0.08
CA TYR A 57 11.65 -5.53 1.30
C TYR A 57 12.16 -6.71 2.11
N LYS A 58 13.19 -7.42 1.61
CA LYS A 58 13.82 -8.53 2.33
C LYS A 58 14.37 -8.07 3.69
N ASP A 59 14.03 -8.81 4.74
CA ASP A 59 14.48 -8.56 6.12
C ASP A 59 14.13 -7.13 6.60
N LYS A 60 13.01 -6.57 6.12
CA LYS A 60 12.51 -5.24 6.54
C LYS A 60 11.24 -5.34 7.38
N ASN A 61 10.98 -4.30 8.17
CA ASN A 61 9.71 -4.12 8.88
C ASN A 61 8.69 -3.46 7.94
N LEU A 62 7.55 -4.10 7.75
CA LEU A 62 6.53 -3.69 6.81
C LEU A 62 5.20 -3.45 7.53
N VAL A 63 4.52 -2.37 7.15
CA VAL A 63 3.12 -2.11 7.49
C VAL A 63 2.30 -2.12 6.21
N CYS A 64 1.27 -2.95 6.16
CA CYS A 64 0.31 -2.99 5.07
C CYS A 64 -1.00 -2.30 5.49
N VAL A 65 -1.63 -1.58 4.57
CA VAL A 65 -2.92 -0.91 4.84
C VAL A 65 -4.14 -1.86 4.87
N SER A 66 -3.95 -3.12 4.49
CA SER A 66 -4.97 -4.16 4.54
C SER A 66 -4.34 -5.54 4.50
N ASN A 67 -5.09 -6.57 4.91
CA ASN A 67 -4.65 -7.95 4.77
C ASN A 67 -4.51 -8.35 3.30
N ALA A 68 -5.35 -7.85 2.39
CA ALA A 68 -5.20 -8.13 0.96
C ALA A 68 -3.82 -7.68 0.43
N VAL A 69 -3.33 -6.50 0.86
CA VAL A 69 -1.99 -6.02 0.49
C VAL A 69 -0.90 -6.89 1.13
N LYS A 70 -1.08 -7.30 2.39
CA LYS A 70 -0.17 -8.23 3.07
C LYS A 70 -0.07 -9.57 2.32
N ASP A 71 -1.21 -10.16 1.98
CA ASP A 71 -1.30 -11.46 1.32
C ASP A 71 -0.71 -11.41 -0.09
N ASP A 72 -0.88 -10.29 -0.80
CA ASP A 72 -0.21 -10.05 -2.08
C ASP A 72 1.33 -10.09 -1.95
N LEU A 73 1.89 -9.44 -0.92
CA LEU A 73 3.33 -9.43 -0.70
C LEU A 73 3.87 -10.83 -0.38
N ILE A 74 3.16 -11.61 0.42
CA ILE A 74 3.59 -12.96 0.80
C ILE A 74 3.41 -13.93 -0.36
N HIS A 75 2.21 -14.02 -0.94
CA HIS A 75 1.86 -15.10 -1.85
C HIS A 75 2.16 -14.78 -3.31
N ALA A 76 1.84 -13.57 -3.78
CA ALA A 76 2.07 -13.21 -5.18
C ALA A 76 3.51 -12.74 -5.42
N ILE A 77 4.05 -11.92 -4.51
CA ILE A 77 5.42 -11.39 -4.62
C ILE A 77 6.45 -12.32 -3.97
N GLY A 78 6.14 -13.02 -2.88
CA GLY A 78 7.12 -13.86 -2.17
C GLY A 78 8.15 -13.03 -1.40
N VAL A 79 7.70 -12.00 -0.69
CA VAL A 79 8.56 -11.19 0.19
C VAL A 79 8.80 -11.93 1.50
N ASP A 80 10.06 -11.98 1.92
CA ASP A 80 10.49 -12.48 3.22
C ASP A 80 10.84 -11.28 4.12
N ALA A 81 9.91 -10.91 5.01
CA ALA A 81 9.98 -9.69 5.82
C ALA A 81 10.40 -10.02 7.26
N GLN A 82 11.15 -9.12 7.90
CA GLN A 82 11.51 -9.26 9.32
C GLN A 82 10.27 -9.13 10.21
N GLN A 83 9.45 -8.13 9.92
CA GLN A 83 8.14 -7.95 10.56
C GLN A 83 7.13 -7.53 9.50
N LEU A 84 5.91 -8.01 9.64
CA LEU A 84 4.83 -7.70 8.72
C LEU A 84 3.53 -7.52 9.52
N LYS A 85 3.06 -6.29 9.58
CA LYS A 85 1.85 -5.89 10.32
C LYS A 85 0.84 -5.28 9.37
N THR A 86 -0.44 -5.43 9.72
CA THR A 86 -1.53 -4.75 9.02
C THR A 86 -2.06 -3.64 9.92
N ILE A 87 -2.11 -2.42 9.41
CA ILE A 87 -2.76 -1.28 10.06
C ILE A 87 -3.72 -0.69 9.03
N TYR A 88 -5.01 -0.88 9.25
CA TYR A 88 -6.03 -0.33 8.37
C TYR A 88 -6.01 1.20 8.43
N ASN A 89 -6.30 1.85 7.31
CA ASN A 89 -6.47 3.29 7.28
C ASN A 89 -7.57 3.68 8.28
N PRO A 90 -7.30 4.62 9.19
CA PRO A 90 -8.28 5.03 10.17
C PRO A 90 -9.41 5.81 9.51
N PHE A 91 -10.62 5.59 9.97
CA PHE A 91 -11.80 6.38 9.60
C PHE A 91 -12.46 6.91 10.87
N ASN A 92 -12.85 8.18 10.86
CA ASN A 92 -13.65 8.75 11.93
C ASN A 92 -15.12 8.38 11.71
N ILE A 93 -15.52 7.20 12.17
CA ILE A 93 -16.85 6.64 11.93
C ILE A 93 -17.94 7.55 12.50
N MET A 94 -17.72 8.13 13.68
CA MET A 94 -18.69 9.03 14.32
C MET A 94 -18.91 10.29 13.48
N GLU A 95 -17.84 10.89 12.96
CA GLU A 95 -17.96 12.07 12.11
C GLU A 95 -18.61 11.74 10.76
N ILE A 96 -18.29 10.59 10.17
CA ILE A 96 -18.92 10.13 8.93
C ILE A 96 -20.43 9.96 9.13
N GLN A 97 -20.86 9.30 10.21
CA GLN A 97 -22.26 9.11 10.54
C GLN A 97 -22.98 10.45 10.81
N HIS A 98 -22.34 11.35 11.55
CA HIS A 98 -22.88 12.68 11.82
C HIS A 98 -23.05 13.54 10.56
N LYS A 99 -22.09 13.46 9.62
CA LYS A 99 -22.20 14.13 8.31
C LYS A 99 -23.26 13.49 7.43
N ALA A 100 -23.41 12.17 7.49
CA ALA A 100 -24.40 11.42 6.71
C ALA A 100 -25.85 11.73 7.15
N SER A 101 -26.08 12.16 8.39
CA SER A 101 -27.41 12.55 8.87
C SER A 101 -27.80 13.99 8.51
N GLN A 102 -26.91 14.77 7.91
CA GLN A 102 -27.22 16.15 7.51
C GLN A 102 -28.19 16.16 6.32
N PRO A 103 -28.96 17.25 6.14
CA PRO A 103 -29.87 17.40 5.00
C PRO A 103 -29.15 17.15 3.67
N ASN A 104 -29.67 16.21 2.88
CA ASN A 104 -29.13 15.83 1.58
C ASN A 104 -30.12 16.25 0.47
N PRO A 105 -29.73 17.11 -0.48
CA PRO A 105 -30.61 17.56 -1.58
C PRO A 105 -31.03 16.46 -2.55
N PHE A 106 -30.39 15.28 -2.47
CA PHE A 106 -30.71 14.10 -3.26
C PHE A 106 -31.52 13.04 -2.48
N ALA A 107 -31.91 13.32 -1.23
CA ALA A 107 -32.74 12.40 -0.44
C ALA A 107 -34.03 12.04 -1.20
N GLY A 108 -34.36 10.74 -1.25
CA GLY A 108 -35.54 10.22 -1.94
C GLY A 108 -35.44 10.15 -3.47
N LYS A 109 -34.30 10.52 -4.07
CA LYS A 109 -34.08 10.41 -5.52
C LYS A 109 -33.25 9.16 -5.84
N ALA A 110 -33.53 8.54 -6.98
CA ALA A 110 -32.64 7.54 -7.56
C ALA A 110 -31.45 8.26 -8.23
N TYR A 111 -30.22 7.87 -7.86
CA TYR A 111 -29.01 8.42 -8.47
C TYR A 111 -27.89 7.36 -8.52
N ILE A 112 -26.94 7.57 -9.43
CA ILE A 112 -25.67 6.85 -9.45
C ILE A 112 -24.60 7.78 -8.88
N LEU A 113 -23.85 7.30 -7.90
CA LEU A 113 -22.74 8.04 -7.29
C LEU A 113 -21.42 7.38 -7.66
N HIS A 114 -20.53 8.14 -8.28
CA HIS A 114 -19.14 7.74 -8.49
C HIS A 114 -18.25 8.56 -7.55
N VAL A 115 -17.63 7.88 -6.58
CA VAL A 115 -16.63 8.48 -5.68
C VAL A 115 -15.26 7.94 -6.06
N GLY A 116 -14.63 8.59 -7.02
CA GLY A 116 -13.35 8.17 -7.55
C GLY A 116 -12.74 9.23 -8.46
N ARG A 117 -11.42 9.17 -8.64
CA ARG A 117 -10.75 9.90 -9.70
C ARG A 117 -11.01 9.16 -11.02
N PHE A 118 -11.46 9.89 -12.04
CA PHE A 118 -11.35 9.39 -13.41
C PHE A 118 -9.87 9.30 -13.79
N HIS A 119 -9.44 8.09 -14.15
CA HIS A 119 -8.12 7.85 -14.71
C HIS A 119 -8.33 7.54 -16.18
N GLU A 120 -7.84 8.41 -17.06
CA GLU A 120 -7.74 8.08 -18.49
C GLU A 120 -6.77 6.90 -18.62
N VAL A 121 -7.19 5.89 -19.39
CA VAL A 121 -6.42 4.66 -19.64
C VAL A 121 -5.46 4.90 -20.80
#